data_AF-A0AAX2ZJP4-F1
#
_entry.id   AF-A0AAX2ZJP4-F1
#
_cell.length_a   1.000
_cell.length_b   1.000
_cell.length_c   1.000
_cell.angle_alpha   90.00
_cell.angle_beta   90.00
_cell.angle_gamma   90.00
#
_symmetry.space_group_name_H-M   'P 1'
#
loop_
_entity.id
_entity.type
_entity.pdbx_description
1 polymer ?
#
loop_
_entity_poly.entity_id
_entity_poly.type
_entity_poly.pdbx_seq_one_letter_code
_entity_poly.pdbx_strand_id
1 'polypeptide(L)'
;MKFNKKLLGLVIVSTLTLSFVGCGSSELDEQKESEKQAEQQQETNVDLNNLTSYEDVKSAYDANIEKIMNKEQVQELDMKSIKLDDVIEKANKAKDIVDTIENTSDKISTIDKLVSIDDLSNNTTEDTMKETLKYIIAEYENGNLENNPETSLYIVRYLDTRLDNHPNMKDADELVFDMYQICKDTIRGIEDSIDSNKEQINEKLQSVKSSLN
;
A
#
# COMPACT_ATOMS: atom_id res chain seq x y z
N MET A 1 32.38 28.33 -32.06
CA MET A 1 32.80 27.64 -33.31
C MET A 1 34.13 26.94 -33.06
N LYS A 2 34.14 25.61 -33.01
CA LYS A 2 35.24 24.69 -33.40
C LYS A 2 34.78 23.25 -33.12
N PHE A 3 34.25 22.64 -34.17
CA PHE A 3 34.01 21.21 -34.28
C PHE A 3 35.35 20.49 -34.44
N ASN A 4 35.58 19.40 -33.69
CA ASN A 4 36.55 18.40 -34.08
C ASN A 4 35.82 17.17 -34.62
N LYS A 5 35.97 16.99 -35.94
CA LYS A 5 35.66 15.79 -36.70
C LYS A 5 36.77 14.76 -36.49
N LYS A 6 36.40 13.48 -36.47
CA LYS A 6 37.05 12.35 -37.18
C LYS A 6 36.16 11.10 -36.94
N LEU A 7 35.33 10.77 -37.92
CA LEU A 7 35.54 9.74 -38.97
C LEU A 7 35.32 8.33 -38.40
N LEU A 8 34.18 7.68 -38.66
CA LEU A 8 33.76 6.91 -39.85
C LEU A 8 34.38 5.51 -39.96
N GLY A 9 33.50 4.52 -40.11
CA GLY A 9 33.79 3.17 -40.60
C GLY A 9 33.17 2.12 -39.68
N LEU A 10 32.41 1.12 -40.11
CA LEU A 10 31.94 0.70 -41.43
C LEU A 10 30.85 -0.35 -41.12
N VAL A 11 29.73 -0.31 -41.84
CA VAL A 11 28.70 -1.36 -41.80
C VAL A 11 29.23 -2.60 -42.53
N ILE A 12 29.12 -3.78 -41.91
CA ILE A 12 29.11 -5.06 -42.64
C ILE A 12 27.85 -5.82 -42.21
N VAL A 13 26.86 -5.82 -43.10
CA VAL A 13 25.75 -6.78 -43.08
C VAL A 13 26.30 -8.05 -43.71
N SER A 14 26.43 -9.12 -42.94
CA SER A 14 26.64 -10.46 -43.47
C SER A 14 25.39 -11.30 -43.22
N THR A 15 24.61 -11.48 -44.29
CA THR A 15 23.56 -12.48 -44.39
C THR A 15 24.16 -13.87 -44.24
N LEU A 16 23.71 -14.62 -43.23
CA LEU A 16 23.90 -16.06 -43.12
C LEU A 16 22.56 -16.73 -43.43
N THR A 17 22.52 -17.42 -44.56
CA THR A 17 21.43 -18.32 -44.95
C THR A 17 21.84 -19.77 -44.78
N LEU A 18 20.84 -20.60 -44.45
CA LEU A 18 20.72 -22.06 -44.59
C LEU A 18 21.34 -22.88 -43.43
N SER A 19 20.71 -23.92 -42.88
CA SER A 19 19.68 -24.84 -43.39
C SER A 19 18.97 -25.56 -42.25
N PHE A 20 17.69 -25.90 -42.45
CA PHE A 20 16.97 -26.94 -41.70
C PHE A 20 17.52 -28.33 -42.03
N VAL A 21 17.85 -29.15 -41.00
CA VAL A 21 17.58 -30.60 -40.92
C VAL A 21 17.61 -31.01 -39.44
N GLY A 22 16.53 -31.62 -38.93
CA GLY A 22 16.59 -32.37 -37.66
C GLY A 22 15.23 -32.59 -36.99
N CYS A 23 14.65 -33.78 -37.20
CA CYS A 23 13.43 -34.29 -36.56
C CYS A 23 13.42 -34.14 -35.03
N GLY A 24 12.25 -33.78 -34.48
CA GLY A 24 11.96 -33.98 -33.05
C GLY A 24 10.79 -33.13 -32.57
N SER A 25 9.57 -33.57 -32.88
CA SER A 25 8.32 -33.31 -32.13
C SER A 25 8.32 -32.08 -31.20
N SER A 26 7.94 -30.92 -31.73
CA SER A 26 7.80 -29.66 -30.98
C SER A 26 6.48 -28.95 -31.29
N GLU A 27 5.37 -29.71 -31.32
CA GLU A 27 4.00 -29.18 -31.41
C GLU A 27 3.20 -29.41 -30.10
N LEU A 28 3.84 -29.87 -29.02
CA LEU A 28 3.18 -30.14 -27.72
C LEU A 28 3.62 -29.23 -26.57
N ASP A 29 4.61 -28.34 -26.79
CA ASP A 29 5.14 -27.47 -25.72
C ASP A 29 4.64 -26.01 -25.81
N GLU A 30 4.23 -25.52 -26.99
CA GLU A 30 3.65 -24.16 -27.09
C GLU A 30 2.19 -24.09 -26.57
N GLN A 31 1.46 -25.21 -26.56
CA GLN A 31 0.11 -25.23 -25.96
C GLN A 31 0.13 -25.27 -24.42
N LYS A 32 1.14 -25.87 -23.80
CA LYS A 32 1.24 -25.95 -22.32
C LYS A 32 1.72 -24.66 -21.66
N GLU A 33 2.43 -23.80 -22.38
CA GLU A 33 2.82 -22.48 -21.88
C GLU A 33 1.67 -21.47 -22.00
N SER A 34 0.82 -21.61 -23.04
CA SER A 34 -0.40 -20.81 -23.19
C SER A 34 -1.50 -21.19 -22.18
N GLU A 35 -1.60 -22.46 -21.76
CA GLU A 35 -2.56 -22.88 -20.73
C GLU A 35 -2.12 -22.46 -19.32
N LYS A 36 -0.80 -22.36 -19.04
CA LYS A 36 -0.31 -21.82 -17.75
C LYS A 36 -0.43 -20.30 -17.62
N GLN A 37 -0.38 -19.55 -18.73
CA GLN A 37 -0.65 -18.11 -18.71
C GLN A 37 -2.16 -17.81 -18.76
N ALA A 38 -2.97 -18.68 -19.35
CA ALA A 38 -4.43 -18.53 -19.35
C ALA A 38 -5.08 -18.88 -18.00
N GLU A 39 -4.44 -19.69 -17.15
CA GLU A 39 -4.89 -19.92 -15.77
C GLU A 39 -4.60 -18.74 -14.82
N GLN A 40 -3.78 -17.76 -15.22
CA GLN A 40 -3.46 -16.57 -14.43
C GLN A 40 -4.44 -15.38 -14.61
N GLN A 41 -5.43 -15.50 -15.48
CA GLN A 41 -6.49 -14.50 -15.65
C GLN A 41 -7.89 -15.08 -15.41
N GLN A 42 -8.02 -15.99 -14.44
CA GLN A 42 -9.27 -15.98 -13.69
C GLN A 42 -9.25 -14.71 -12.85
N GLU A 43 -9.90 -13.66 -13.36
CA GLU A 43 -10.46 -12.61 -12.52
C GLU A 43 -11.34 -13.31 -11.49
N THR A 44 -10.72 -13.73 -10.38
CA THR A 44 -11.46 -14.06 -9.17
C THR A 44 -12.10 -12.74 -8.79
N ASN A 45 -13.39 -12.64 -9.08
CA ASN A 45 -14.20 -11.49 -8.71
C ASN A 45 -14.37 -11.55 -7.19
N VAL A 46 -13.30 -11.23 -6.48
CA VAL A 46 -13.26 -11.22 -5.01
C VAL A 46 -14.03 -9.98 -4.59
N ASP A 47 -15.10 -10.19 -3.83
CA ASP A 47 -15.87 -9.09 -3.27
C ASP A 47 -15.06 -8.39 -2.17
N LEU A 48 -14.40 -7.31 -2.55
CA LEU A 48 -13.54 -6.53 -1.67
C LEU A 48 -14.30 -5.87 -0.50
N ASN A 49 -15.63 -5.79 -0.58
CA ASN A 49 -16.45 -5.23 0.49
C ASN A 49 -16.71 -6.22 1.62
N ASN A 50 -16.58 -7.52 1.37
CA ASN A 50 -17.00 -8.59 2.28
C ASN A 50 -15.85 -9.50 2.75
N LEU A 51 -14.63 -8.94 2.88
CA LEU A 51 -13.50 -9.64 3.48
C LEU A 51 -13.76 -9.86 4.99
N THR A 52 -13.57 -11.08 5.48
CA THR A 52 -13.83 -11.43 6.89
C THR A 52 -12.70 -12.19 7.58
N SER A 53 -11.72 -12.68 6.82
CA SER A 53 -10.62 -13.49 7.33
C SER A 53 -9.28 -13.08 6.73
N TYR A 54 -8.20 -13.55 7.38
CA TYR A 54 -6.84 -13.41 6.87
C TYR A 54 -6.69 -13.96 5.44
N GLU A 55 -7.28 -15.13 5.18
CA GLU A 55 -7.26 -15.80 3.89
C GLU A 55 -8.00 -14.99 2.82
N ASP A 56 -9.16 -14.41 3.16
CA ASP A 56 -9.91 -13.52 2.25
C ASP A 56 -9.04 -12.32 1.85
N VAL A 57 -8.41 -11.68 2.84
CA VAL A 57 -7.54 -10.51 2.61
C VAL A 57 -6.36 -10.89 1.73
N LYS A 58 -5.71 -12.03 2.01
CA LYS A 58 -4.58 -12.50 1.21
C LYS A 58 -5.00 -12.75 -0.24
N SER A 59 -6.10 -13.47 -0.45
CA SER A 59 -6.62 -13.75 -1.80
C SER A 59 -7.02 -12.48 -2.54
N ALA A 60 -7.69 -11.53 -1.87
CA ALA A 60 -8.06 -10.24 -2.43
C ALA A 60 -6.82 -9.40 -2.82
N TYR A 61 -5.79 -9.39 -1.96
CA TYR A 61 -4.54 -8.70 -2.23
C TYR A 61 -3.81 -9.30 -3.43
N ASP A 62 -3.65 -10.62 -3.45
CA ASP A 62 -2.93 -11.34 -4.51
C ASP A 62 -3.63 -11.16 -5.87
N ALA A 63 -4.96 -11.11 -5.89
CA ALA A 63 -5.74 -10.84 -7.10
C ALA A 63 -5.57 -9.40 -7.64
N ASN A 64 -5.17 -8.44 -6.80
CA ASN A 64 -5.02 -7.03 -7.15
C ASN A 64 -3.58 -6.52 -7.11
N ILE A 65 -2.60 -7.41 -6.95
CA ILE A 65 -1.21 -7.03 -6.67
C ILE A 65 -0.59 -6.18 -7.77
N GLU A 66 -0.89 -6.45 -9.04
CA GLU A 66 -0.36 -5.68 -10.17
C GLU A 66 -0.82 -4.22 -10.11
N LYS A 67 -2.11 -3.99 -9.87
CA LYS A 67 -2.67 -2.64 -9.71
C LYS A 67 -2.02 -1.91 -8.53
N ILE A 68 -1.95 -2.58 -7.38
CA ILE A 68 -1.35 -2.02 -6.16
C ILE A 68 0.12 -1.63 -6.40
N MET A 69 0.90 -2.49 -7.05
CA MET A 69 2.31 -2.20 -7.35
C MET A 69 2.51 -1.09 -8.38
N ASN A 70 1.56 -0.92 -9.30
CA ASN A 70 1.57 0.17 -10.28
C ASN A 70 0.95 1.47 -9.76
N LYS A 71 0.52 1.51 -8.48
CA LYS A 71 -0.26 2.63 -7.90
C LYS A 71 -1.53 2.96 -8.71
N GLU A 72 -2.14 1.93 -9.29
CA GLU A 72 -3.41 2.02 -9.99
C GLU A 72 -4.58 1.83 -9.01
N GLN A 73 -5.74 2.40 -9.36
CA GLN A 73 -6.95 2.30 -8.58
C GLN A 73 -7.44 0.84 -8.53
N VAL A 74 -7.62 0.31 -7.32
CA VAL A 74 -8.08 -1.05 -7.04
C VAL A 74 -9.61 -1.09 -7.02
N GLN A 75 -10.25 -0.04 -6.49
CA GLN A 75 -11.70 0.08 -6.37
C GLN A 75 -12.21 1.45 -6.83
N GLU A 76 -13.37 1.47 -7.49
CA GLU A 76 -14.11 2.70 -7.76
C GLU A 76 -15.14 2.93 -6.65
N LEU A 77 -14.87 3.93 -5.81
CA LEU A 77 -15.75 4.32 -4.71
C LEU A 77 -16.22 5.77 -4.92
N ASP A 78 -17.41 6.12 -4.40
CA ASP A 78 -17.86 7.51 -4.44
C ASP A 78 -17.05 8.36 -3.45
N MET A 79 -16.00 9.00 -3.95
CA MET A 79 -15.10 9.81 -3.15
C MET A 79 -15.80 10.88 -2.29
N LYS A 80 -16.96 11.40 -2.74
CA LYS A 80 -17.68 12.43 -1.99
C LYS A 80 -18.47 11.87 -0.82
N SER A 81 -18.82 10.59 -0.87
CA SER A 81 -19.58 9.93 0.20
C SER A 81 -18.69 9.49 1.35
N ILE A 82 -17.42 9.18 1.11
CA ILE A 82 -16.50 8.68 2.16
C ILE A 82 -16.09 9.81 3.12
N LYS A 83 -16.38 9.60 4.41
CA LYS A 83 -16.07 10.48 5.54
C LYS A 83 -15.18 9.79 6.56
N LEU A 84 -14.81 10.54 7.59
CA LEU A 84 -14.03 10.02 8.72
C LEU A 84 -14.63 8.72 9.30
N ASP A 85 -15.94 8.68 9.50
CA ASP A 85 -16.62 7.53 10.09
C ASP A 85 -16.43 6.25 9.27
N ASP A 86 -16.42 6.35 7.93
CA ASP A 86 -16.16 5.21 7.05
C ASP A 86 -14.71 4.70 7.19
N VAL A 87 -13.74 5.61 7.34
CA VAL A 87 -12.33 5.25 7.58
C VAL A 87 -12.19 4.51 8.93
N ILE A 88 -12.88 4.99 9.96
CA ILE A 88 -12.90 4.35 11.29
C ILE A 88 -13.59 2.99 11.24
N GLU A 89 -14.69 2.87 10.50
CA GLU A 89 -15.39 1.59 10.32
C GLU A 89 -14.47 0.55 9.67
N LYS A 90 -13.74 0.93 8.61
CA LYS A 90 -12.76 0.07 7.97
C LYS A 90 -11.61 -0.32 8.90
N ALA A 91 -11.12 0.61 9.71
CA ALA A 91 -10.09 0.34 10.71
C ALA A 91 -10.55 -0.66 11.77
N ASN A 92 -11.79 -0.54 12.26
CA ASN A 92 -12.37 -1.49 13.21
C ASN A 92 -12.57 -2.87 12.58
N LYS A 93 -13.05 -2.92 11.33
CA LYS A 93 -13.15 -4.17 10.58
C LYS A 93 -11.77 -4.83 10.39
N ALA A 94 -10.74 -4.05 10.12
CA ALA A 94 -9.37 -4.57 10.03
C ALA A 94 -8.90 -5.18 11.34
N LYS A 95 -9.18 -4.50 12.47
CA LYS A 95 -8.93 -5.06 13.82
C LYS A 95 -9.66 -6.40 14.01
N ASP A 96 -10.95 -6.46 13.72
CA ASP A 96 -11.75 -7.69 13.86
C ASP A 96 -11.15 -8.87 13.08
N ILE A 97 -10.65 -8.61 11.86
CA ILE A 97 -10.00 -9.63 11.02
C ILE A 97 -8.67 -10.11 11.64
N VAL A 98 -7.86 -9.21 12.19
CA VAL A 98 -6.52 -9.57 12.68
C VAL A 98 -6.48 -10.02 14.14
N ASP A 99 -7.55 -9.80 14.90
CA ASP A 99 -7.68 -10.28 16.29
C ASP A 99 -7.55 -11.81 16.40
N THR A 100 -7.84 -12.55 15.31
CA THR A 100 -7.70 -14.02 15.27
C THR A 100 -6.29 -14.49 14.89
N ILE A 101 -5.37 -13.59 14.54
CA ILE A 101 -4.03 -13.92 14.06
C ILE A 101 -3.04 -13.82 15.23
N GLU A 102 -2.37 -14.93 15.58
CA GLU A 102 -1.38 -14.91 16.68
C GLU A 102 -0.05 -14.25 16.28
N ASN A 103 0.37 -14.44 15.03
CA ASN A 103 1.64 -13.90 14.55
C ASN A 103 1.57 -12.38 14.31
N THR A 104 2.39 -11.62 15.03
CA THR A 104 2.39 -10.15 14.97
C THR A 104 2.82 -9.59 13.60
N SER A 105 3.71 -10.28 12.88
CA SER A 105 4.09 -9.88 11.52
C SER A 105 2.94 -10.09 10.54
N ASP A 106 2.20 -11.19 10.68
CA ASP A 106 1.02 -11.46 9.85
C ASP A 106 -0.11 -10.48 10.15
N LYS A 107 -0.34 -10.10 11.42
CA LYS A 107 -1.27 -9.02 11.80
C LYS A 107 -0.97 -7.73 11.04
N ILE A 108 0.28 -7.26 11.15
CA ILE A 108 0.74 -6.01 10.51
C ILE A 108 0.59 -6.11 8.99
N SER A 109 1.07 -7.21 8.39
CA SER A 109 0.97 -7.42 6.94
C SER A 109 -0.48 -7.46 6.46
N THR A 110 -1.39 -8.01 7.25
CA THR A 110 -2.82 -8.09 6.91
C THR A 110 -3.45 -6.70 6.93
N ILE A 111 -3.14 -5.86 7.92
CA ILE A 111 -3.60 -4.47 7.96
C ILE A 111 -3.05 -3.68 6.75
N ASP A 112 -1.75 -3.80 6.44
CA ASP A 112 -1.14 -3.12 5.29
C ASP A 112 -1.83 -3.52 3.96
N LYS A 113 -2.19 -4.81 3.81
CA LYS A 113 -2.93 -5.32 2.66
C LYS A 113 -4.35 -4.77 2.59
N LEU A 114 -5.07 -4.75 3.72
CA LEU A 114 -6.42 -4.19 3.81
C LEU A 114 -6.45 -2.73 3.36
N VAL A 115 -5.53 -1.89 3.86
CA VAL A 115 -5.44 -0.47 3.43
C VAL A 115 -5.22 -0.36 1.92
N SER A 116 -4.37 -1.22 1.35
CA SER A 116 -4.07 -1.22 -0.09
C SER A 116 -5.28 -1.62 -0.94
N ILE A 117 -6.07 -2.57 -0.46
CA ILE A 117 -7.25 -3.09 -1.18
C ILE A 117 -8.45 -2.16 -1.03
N ASP A 118 -8.68 -1.61 0.18
CA ASP A 118 -9.76 -0.67 0.44
C ASP A 118 -9.61 0.63 -0.36
N ASP A 119 -8.38 0.97 -0.77
CA ASP A 119 -8.07 2.00 -1.76
C ASP A 119 -8.62 3.39 -1.39
N LEU A 120 -8.77 3.65 -0.09
CA LEU A 120 -9.30 4.90 0.43
C LEU A 120 -8.41 6.09 0.06
N SER A 121 -7.09 5.88 -0.10
CA SER A 121 -6.16 6.96 -0.44
C SER A 121 -6.37 7.53 -1.86
N ASN A 122 -6.89 6.72 -2.78
CA ASN A 122 -7.30 7.16 -4.11
C ASN A 122 -8.76 7.64 -4.16
N ASN A 123 -9.56 7.27 -3.16
CA ASN A 123 -11.01 7.49 -3.16
C ASN A 123 -11.49 8.39 -2.00
N THR A 124 -10.65 9.24 -1.43
CA THR A 124 -11.06 10.19 -0.37
C THR A 124 -10.69 11.64 -0.70
N THR A 125 -11.49 12.57 -0.20
CA THR A 125 -11.22 14.00 -0.36
C THR A 125 -10.09 14.49 0.56
N GLU A 126 -9.52 15.66 0.27
CA GLU A 126 -8.57 16.33 1.17
C GLU A 126 -9.21 16.64 2.54
N ASP A 127 -10.51 16.96 2.57
CA ASP A 127 -11.23 17.21 3.82
C ASP A 127 -11.30 15.94 4.68
N THR A 128 -11.65 14.80 4.08
CA THR A 128 -11.66 13.49 4.77
C THR A 128 -10.27 13.17 5.33
N MET A 129 -9.21 13.37 4.54
CA MET A 129 -7.82 13.20 5.00
C MET A 129 -7.51 14.09 6.20
N LYS A 130 -7.87 15.38 6.17
CA LYS A 130 -7.62 16.31 7.28
C LYS A 130 -8.42 15.95 8.54
N GLU A 131 -9.66 15.53 8.39
CA GLU A 131 -10.48 15.05 9.51
C GLU A 131 -9.88 13.78 10.13
N THR A 132 -9.42 12.84 9.32
CA THR A 132 -8.72 11.64 9.80
C THR A 132 -7.39 11.99 10.49
N LEU A 133 -6.64 12.96 9.97
CA LEU A 133 -5.42 13.43 10.62
C LEU A 133 -5.71 14.08 11.98
N LYS A 134 -6.77 14.90 12.10
CA LYS A 134 -7.21 15.45 13.38
C LYS A 134 -7.61 14.35 14.36
N TYR A 135 -8.33 13.34 13.88
CA TYR A 135 -8.75 12.20 14.69
C TYR A 135 -7.55 11.44 15.26
N ILE A 136 -6.59 11.03 14.41
CA ILE A 136 -5.46 10.21 14.87
C ILE A 136 -4.51 10.99 15.80
N ILE A 137 -4.41 12.31 15.62
CA ILE A 137 -3.71 13.18 16.56
C ILE A 137 -4.38 13.15 17.95
N ALA A 138 -5.71 13.22 18.01
CA ALA A 138 -6.42 13.12 19.28
C ALA A 138 -6.24 11.73 19.92
N GLU A 139 -6.27 10.66 19.12
CA GLU A 139 -6.00 9.30 19.60
C GLU A 139 -4.58 9.17 20.18
N TYR A 140 -3.58 9.77 19.53
CA TYR A 140 -2.22 9.86 20.08
C TYR A 140 -2.17 10.57 21.43
N GLU A 141 -2.81 11.74 21.54
CA GLU A 141 -2.82 12.50 22.81
C GLU A 141 -3.54 11.75 23.95
N ASN A 142 -4.48 10.85 23.59
CA ASN A 142 -5.18 9.99 24.54
C ASN A 142 -4.47 8.67 24.84
N GLY A 143 -3.31 8.40 24.21
CA GLY A 143 -2.55 7.14 24.36
C GLY A 143 -3.18 5.94 23.65
N ASN A 144 -4.07 6.18 22.68
CA ASN A 144 -4.80 5.12 21.98
C ASN A 144 -3.98 4.46 20.86
N LEU A 145 -2.83 5.02 20.47
CA LEU A 145 -1.90 4.31 19.58
C LEU A 145 -1.38 3.04 20.23
N GLU A 146 -1.18 3.03 21.55
CA GLU A 146 -0.72 1.85 22.28
C GLU A 146 -1.87 1.01 22.83
N ASN A 147 -2.99 1.63 23.21
CA ASN A 147 -4.15 0.89 23.74
C ASN A 147 -4.95 0.17 22.64
N ASN A 148 -5.00 0.73 21.43
CA ASN A 148 -5.71 0.19 20.27
C ASN A 148 -4.82 0.22 19.01
N PRO A 149 -3.68 -0.49 19.02
CA PRO A 149 -2.66 -0.30 18.00
C PRO A 149 -3.07 -0.85 16.64
N GLU A 150 -3.91 -1.89 16.54
CA GLU A 150 -4.40 -2.41 15.26
C GLU A 150 -5.32 -1.43 14.51
N THR A 151 -6.29 -0.84 15.20
CA THR A 151 -7.16 0.20 14.62
C THR A 151 -6.34 1.42 14.22
N SER A 152 -5.44 1.86 15.11
CA SER A 152 -4.57 3.01 14.85
C SER A 152 -3.64 2.76 13.66
N LEU A 153 -3.07 1.54 13.55
CA LEU A 153 -2.19 1.13 12.46
C LEU A 153 -2.86 1.26 11.09
N TYR A 154 -4.13 0.84 10.97
CA TYR A 154 -4.88 1.01 9.73
C TYR A 154 -4.97 2.49 9.34
N ILE A 155 -5.35 3.35 10.28
CA ILE A 155 -5.60 4.77 10.04
C ILE A 155 -4.30 5.49 9.64
N VAL A 156 -3.21 5.28 10.37
CA VAL A 156 -1.92 5.91 10.05
C VAL A 156 -1.36 5.37 8.73
N ARG A 157 -1.57 4.10 8.40
CA ARG A 157 -1.17 3.56 7.10
C ARG A 157 -1.98 4.14 5.94
N TYR A 158 -3.30 4.33 6.12
CA TYR A 158 -4.12 5.07 5.16
C TYR A 158 -3.59 6.49 4.95
N LEU A 159 -3.32 7.23 6.03
CA LEU A 159 -2.81 8.60 5.96
C LEU A 159 -1.42 8.67 5.31
N ASP A 160 -0.51 7.76 5.63
CA ASP A 160 0.83 7.65 5.02
C ASP A 160 0.72 7.50 3.49
N THR A 161 -0.17 6.62 3.02
CA THR A 161 -0.40 6.48 1.56
C THR A 161 -1.08 7.70 0.92
N ARG A 162 -1.88 8.46 1.68
CA ARG A 162 -2.60 9.63 1.18
C ARG A 162 -1.70 10.86 1.12
N LEU A 163 -0.92 11.10 2.18
CA LEU A 163 -0.07 12.27 2.38
C LEU A 163 1.14 12.30 1.42
N ASP A 164 1.59 11.15 0.90
CA ASP A 164 2.59 11.06 -0.19
C ASP A 164 2.22 11.93 -1.41
N ASN A 165 0.91 12.16 -1.65
CA ASN A 165 0.41 13.00 -2.72
C ASN A 165 0.25 14.50 -2.37
N HIS A 166 0.60 14.91 -1.15
CA HIS A 166 0.45 16.27 -0.62
C HIS A 166 1.80 16.84 -0.15
N PRO A 167 2.70 17.26 -1.07
CA PRO A 167 4.07 17.66 -0.73
C PRO A 167 4.17 18.91 0.18
N ASN A 168 3.08 19.67 0.32
CA ASN A 168 2.98 20.81 1.25
C ASN A 168 2.64 20.39 2.69
N MET A 169 2.42 19.10 2.97
CA MET A 169 2.08 18.55 4.28
C MET A 169 3.21 17.68 4.86
N LYS A 170 4.47 18.01 4.55
CA LYS A 170 5.64 17.23 4.98
C LYS A 170 5.69 16.94 6.49
N ASP A 171 5.43 17.93 7.35
CA ASP A 171 5.43 17.71 8.80
C ASP A 171 4.34 16.71 9.24
N ALA A 172 3.21 16.67 8.53
CA ALA A 172 2.13 15.72 8.80
C ALA A 172 2.50 14.31 8.34
N ASP A 173 3.15 14.20 7.17
CA ASP A 173 3.66 12.94 6.64
C ASP A 173 4.69 12.30 7.59
N GLU A 174 5.69 13.06 8.04
CA GLU A 174 6.68 12.59 9.01
C GLU A 174 6.04 12.21 10.35
N LEU A 175 5.10 13.03 10.85
CA LEU A 175 4.36 12.74 12.08
C LEU A 175 3.54 11.44 11.98
N VAL A 176 2.86 11.22 10.85
CA VAL A 176 2.07 10.00 10.61
C VAL A 176 2.98 8.77 10.51
N PHE A 177 4.14 8.90 9.87
CA PHE A 177 5.13 7.83 9.81
C PHE A 177 5.62 7.42 11.20
N ASP A 178 5.91 8.39 12.08
CA ASP A 178 6.31 8.12 13.46
C ASP A 178 5.17 7.40 14.24
N MET A 179 3.91 7.80 14.03
CA MET A 179 2.76 7.11 14.63
C MET A 179 2.60 5.68 14.10
N TYR A 180 2.86 5.46 12.80
CA TYR A 180 2.88 4.13 12.18
C TYR A 180 3.93 3.21 12.83
N GLN A 181 5.13 3.73 13.14
CA GLN A 181 6.15 2.95 13.86
C GLN A 181 5.70 2.61 15.28
N ILE A 182 5.13 3.56 16.04
CA ILE A 182 4.59 3.27 17.39
C ILE A 182 3.57 2.14 17.37
N CYS A 183 2.61 2.18 16.43
CA CYS A 183 1.57 1.14 16.33
C CYS A 183 2.20 -0.24 16.05
N LYS A 184 3.16 -0.31 15.11
CA LYS A 184 3.84 -1.57 14.76
C LYS A 184 4.68 -2.12 15.89
N ASP A 185 5.40 -1.27 16.59
CA ASP A 185 6.27 -1.68 17.67
C ASP A 185 5.44 -2.11 18.89
N THR A 186 4.32 -1.44 19.16
CA THR A 186 3.32 -1.89 20.13
C THR A 186 2.79 -3.29 19.79
N ILE A 187 2.34 -3.53 18.55
CA ILE A 187 1.85 -4.86 18.11
C ILE A 187 2.93 -5.93 18.28
N ARG A 188 4.20 -5.59 18.06
CA ARG A 188 5.34 -6.52 18.23
C ARG A 188 5.77 -6.71 19.67
N GLY A 189 5.32 -5.86 20.61
CA GLY A 189 5.83 -5.83 21.97
C GLY A 189 7.26 -5.29 22.07
N ILE A 190 7.62 -4.32 21.23
CA ILE A 190 8.93 -3.65 21.21
C ILE A 190 8.74 -2.24 21.79
N GLU A 191 9.43 -1.94 22.89
CA GLU A 191 9.28 -0.64 23.58
C GLU A 191 10.41 0.35 23.26
N ASP A 192 11.59 -0.15 22.86
CA ASP A 192 12.83 0.63 22.76
C ASP A 192 12.76 1.86 21.83
N SER A 193 11.91 1.81 20.80
CA SER A 193 11.73 2.86 19.79
C SER A 193 10.55 3.79 20.06
N ILE A 194 9.62 3.43 20.96
CA ILE A 194 8.36 4.15 21.15
C ILE A 194 8.61 5.57 21.67
N ASP A 195 9.49 5.72 22.67
CA ASP A 195 9.77 7.04 23.27
C ASP A 195 10.44 7.99 22.27
N SER A 196 11.35 7.48 21.43
CA SER A 196 11.99 8.29 20.39
C SER A 196 11.01 8.75 19.32
N ASN A 197 10.06 7.88 18.91
CA ASN A 197 9.01 8.26 17.97
C ASN A 197 8.05 9.29 18.59
N LYS A 198 7.73 9.16 19.89
CA LYS A 198 6.92 10.16 20.61
C LYS A 198 7.60 11.52 20.65
N GLU A 199 8.90 11.57 20.86
CA GLU A 199 9.66 12.82 20.83
C GLU A 199 9.54 13.49 19.45
N GLN A 200 9.77 12.73 18.37
CA GLN A 200 9.67 13.22 16.99
C GLN A 200 8.27 13.72 16.62
N ILE A 201 7.21 13.04 17.09
CA ILE A 201 5.81 13.49 16.93
C ILE A 201 5.60 14.84 17.63
N ASN A 202 6.04 14.95 18.89
CA ASN A 202 5.81 16.15 19.71
C ASN A 202 6.51 17.40 19.15
N GLU A 203 7.65 17.24 18.48
CA GLU A 203 8.33 18.34 17.77
C GLU A 203 7.48 18.94 16.64
N LYS A 204 6.67 18.11 15.96
CA LYS A 204 5.90 18.50 14.76
C LYS A 204 4.44 18.83 15.08
N LEU A 205 3.92 18.33 16.20
CA LEU A 205 2.50 18.33 16.55
C LEU A 205 1.83 19.71 16.43
N GLN A 206 2.46 20.77 16.96
CA GLN A 206 1.88 22.12 16.92
C GLN A 206 1.88 22.72 15.50
N SER A 207 2.91 22.43 14.70
CA SER A 207 2.98 22.84 13.28
C SER A 207 1.84 22.21 12.50
N VAL A 208 1.66 20.89 12.65
CA VAL A 208 0.59 20.13 11.97
C VAL A 208 -0.80 20.57 12.43
N LYS A 209 -1.03 20.77 13.74
CA LYS A 209 -2.30 21.30 14.23
C LYS A 209 -2.63 22.67 13.66
N SER A 210 -1.63 23.51 13.45
CA SER A 210 -1.82 24.85 12.90
C SER A 210 -2.18 24.84 11.41
N SER A 211 -1.66 23.88 10.64
CA SER A 211 -1.96 23.73 9.20
C SER A 211 -3.33 23.09 8.90
N LEU A 212 -3.96 22.52 9.93
CA LEU A 212 -5.26 21.87 9.88
C LEU A 212 -6.45 22.81 10.13
N ASN A 213 -6.20 24.08 10.43
CA ASN A 213 -7.20 25.12 10.70
C ASN A 213 -7.51 26.00 9.49
#